data_AF-A0A9E0AJL3-F1
#
_entry.id   AF-A0A9E0AJL3-F1
#
_cell.length_a   1.000
_cell.length_b   1.000
_cell.length_c   1.000
_cell.angle_alpha   90.00
_cell.angle_beta   90.00
_cell.angle_gamma   90.00
#
_symmetry.space_group_name_H-M   'P 1'
#
loop_
_entity.id
_entity.type
_entity.pdbx_description
1 polymer ?
#
loop_
_entity_poly.entity_id
_entity_poly.type
_entity_poly.pdbx_seq_one_letter_code
_entity_poly.pdbx_strand_id
1 'polypeptide(L)'
;MKIDFLPLQKKLMATIKPFKGYRPKPEFATQVASRPYDVLSSEEAKEEAKGNDKTFLHVCKPEIDLDSSIDHYDDKVYAKAVENWNRLKSDGTFLQDKNPCMYAYRQIMNGHAQIGLVANSSIEDYFNDVIKKHEYTRPEKENDRIRHMYELQCQPEPVFLTYPDVAELDEMMNGVVSKNPVYDFNAEDGIQHTFWVIDNAETIEKIATIFQEQIPFTYIADGHHRSAGSAKVGKRMASENPN
;
A
#
# COMPACT_ATOMS: atom_id res chain seq x y z
N MET A 1 -15.40 -6.94 50.91
CA MET A 1 -15.40 -7.22 49.47
C MET A 1 -14.40 -6.25 48.86
N LYS A 2 -13.18 -6.71 48.55
CA LYS A 2 -12.17 -5.87 47.88
C LYS A 2 -12.55 -5.82 46.40
N ILE A 3 -12.85 -4.63 45.90
CA ILE A 3 -13.02 -4.40 44.47
C ILE A 3 -11.61 -4.22 43.94
N ASP A 4 -11.08 -5.28 43.33
CA ASP A 4 -9.83 -5.20 42.58
C ASP A 4 -10.09 -4.35 41.33
N PHE A 5 -9.60 -3.12 41.35
CA PHE A 5 -9.53 -2.31 40.14
C PHE A 5 -8.53 -2.99 39.22
N LEU A 6 -9.04 -3.68 38.19
CA LEU A 6 -8.24 -4.06 37.04
C LEU A 6 -7.54 -2.78 36.52
N PRO A 7 -6.21 -2.78 36.33
CA PRO A 7 -5.54 -1.62 35.77
C PRO A 7 -6.18 -1.31 34.42
N LEU A 8 -6.50 -0.03 34.20
CA LEU A 8 -6.97 0.48 32.91
C LEU A 8 -6.03 -0.08 31.83
N GLN A 9 -6.52 -1.03 31.03
CA GLN A 9 -5.80 -1.50 29.85
C GLN A 9 -5.49 -0.26 29.02
N LYS A 10 -4.20 0.00 28.77
CA LYS A 10 -3.77 1.06 27.86
C LYS A 10 -4.51 0.83 26.55
N LYS A 11 -5.42 1.73 26.20
CA LYS A 11 -6.20 1.63 24.96
C LYS A 11 -5.19 1.61 23.80
N LEU A 12 -5.18 0.53 23.03
CA LEU A 12 -4.38 0.46 21.82
C LEU A 12 -4.95 1.46 20.82
N MET A 13 -4.08 2.24 20.21
CA MET A 13 -4.40 3.26 19.21
C MET A 13 -3.69 2.91 17.91
N ALA A 14 -4.21 3.40 16.79
CA ALA A 14 -3.65 3.12 15.48
C ALA A 14 -2.20 3.65 15.39
N THR A 15 -1.30 2.81 14.91
CA THR A 15 0.12 3.13 14.76
C THR A 15 0.48 3.13 13.29
N ILE A 16 0.91 4.29 12.81
CA ILE A 16 1.50 4.46 11.48
C ILE A 16 2.97 4.89 11.57
N LYS A 17 3.76 4.57 10.54
CA LYS A 17 5.16 4.96 10.43
C LYS A 17 5.49 5.50 9.03
N PRO A 18 6.42 6.47 8.92
CA PRO A 18 6.98 6.84 7.64
C PRO A 18 7.84 5.70 7.08
N PHE A 19 8.08 5.71 5.77
CA PHE A 19 8.92 4.73 5.11
C PHE A 19 9.64 5.29 3.89
N LYS A 20 10.74 4.65 3.49
CA LYS A 20 11.49 4.98 2.27
C LYS A 20 10.80 4.34 1.08
N GLY A 21 9.85 5.06 0.49
CA GLY A 21 9.03 4.56 -0.60
C GLY A 21 9.85 4.39 -1.87
N TYR A 22 9.58 3.32 -2.61
CA TYR A 22 9.96 3.26 -4.01
C TYR A 22 8.86 3.90 -4.83
N ARG A 23 9.20 4.92 -5.61
CA ARG A 23 8.24 5.68 -6.41
C ARG A 23 8.75 5.82 -7.83
N PRO A 24 7.87 5.86 -8.85
CA PRO A 24 8.30 6.07 -10.21
C PRO A 24 8.94 7.46 -10.36
N LYS A 25 9.90 7.61 -11.28
CA LYS A 25 10.28 8.96 -11.71
C LYS A 25 9.07 9.68 -12.33
N PRO A 26 8.94 11.01 -12.17
CA PRO A 26 7.79 11.74 -12.67
C PRO A 26 7.49 11.50 -14.15
N GLU A 27 8.51 11.39 -15.00
CA GLU A 27 8.35 11.11 -16.43
C GLU A 27 7.75 9.74 -16.76
N PHE A 28 7.78 8.78 -15.83
CA PHE A 28 7.25 7.43 -16.02
C PHE A 28 5.96 7.16 -15.23
N ALA A 29 5.46 8.13 -14.47
CA ALA A 29 4.32 7.92 -13.57
C ALA A 29 3.07 7.37 -14.30
N THR A 30 2.76 7.92 -15.47
CA THR A 30 1.63 7.47 -16.31
C THR A 30 1.85 6.07 -16.89
N GLN A 31 3.08 5.72 -17.26
CA GLN A 31 3.43 4.41 -17.81
C GLN A 31 3.43 3.31 -16.75
N VAL A 32 3.76 3.67 -15.51
CA VAL A 32 3.83 2.74 -14.38
C VAL A 32 2.45 2.46 -13.81
N ALA A 33 1.56 3.46 -13.78
CA ALA A 33 0.21 3.32 -13.26
C ALA A 33 -0.53 2.15 -13.93
N SER A 34 -1.18 1.32 -13.12
CA SER A 34 -1.94 0.17 -13.58
C SER A 34 -3.17 -0.06 -12.73
N ARG A 35 -4.14 -0.79 -13.28
CA ARG A 35 -5.29 -1.28 -12.52
C ARG A 35 -4.85 -2.33 -11.48
N PRO A 36 -5.64 -2.55 -10.41
CA PRO A 36 -5.38 -3.60 -9.43
C PRO A 36 -5.36 -5.00 -10.05
N TYR A 37 -4.56 -5.90 -9.48
CA TYR A 37 -4.36 -7.25 -10.01
C TYR A 37 -5.64 -8.10 -10.11
N ASP A 38 -6.62 -7.83 -9.26
CA ASP A 38 -7.86 -8.59 -9.11
C ASP A 38 -9.02 -8.05 -9.96
N VAL A 39 -8.79 -6.96 -10.70
CA VAL A 39 -9.72 -6.38 -11.67
C VAL A 39 -9.52 -6.97 -13.07
N LEU A 40 -8.35 -7.56 -13.36
CA LEU A 40 -7.98 -8.04 -14.69
C LEU A 40 -7.74 -9.54 -14.75
N SER A 41 -8.27 -10.17 -15.80
CA SER A 41 -7.77 -11.46 -16.27
C SER A 41 -6.31 -11.34 -16.75
N SER A 42 -5.62 -12.48 -16.87
CA SER A 42 -4.26 -12.52 -17.40
C SER A 42 -4.21 -12.05 -18.85
N GLU A 43 -5.23 -12.38 -19.64
CA GLU A 43 -5.38 -11.95 -21.03
C GLU A 43 -5.56 -10.43 -21.15
N GLU A 44 -6.46 -9.84 -20.34
CA GLU A 44 -6.67 -8.39 -20.32
C GLU A 44 -5.42 -7.64 -19.87
N ALA A 45 -4.75 -8.13 -18.82
CA ALA A 45 -3.53 -7.53 -18.32
C ALA A 45 -2.38 -7.61 -19.34
N LYS A 46 -2.30 -8.71 -20.11
CA LYS A 46 -1.31 -8.86 -21.17
C LYS A 46 -1.55 -7.91 -22.34
N GLU A 47 -2.81 -7.68 -22.72
CA GLU A 47 -3.13 -6.70 -23.76
C GLU A 47 -2.89 -5.26 -23.27
N GLU A 48 -3.23 -4.94 -22.01
CA GLU A 48 -2.96 -3.62 -21.41
C GLU A 48 -1.46 -3.33 -21.29
N ALA A 49 -0.64 -4.35 -20.97
CA ALA A 49 0.81 -4.21 -20.86
C ALA A 49 1.53 -4.09 -22.22
N LYS A 50 0.83 -4.35 -23.33
CA LYS A 50 1.43 -4.47 -24.66
C LYS A 50 2.08 -3.16 -25.10
N GLY A 51 3.38 -3.22 -25.36
CA GLY A 51 4.16 -2.07 -25.79
C GLY A 51 4.55 -1.10 -24.66
N ASN A 52 4.20 -1.41 -23.41
CA ASN A 52 4.58 -0.64 -22.24
C ASN A 52 5.39 -1.50 -21.26
N ASP A 53 6.71 -1.48 -21.38
CA ASP A 53 7.64 -2.24 -20.54
C ASP A 53 7.72 -1.75 -19.08
N LYS A 54 7.02 -0.67 -18.72
CA LYS A 54 7.09 -0.02 -17.40
C LYS A 54 5.84 -0.21 -16.57
N THR A 55 4.76 -0.75 -17.14
CA THR A 55 3.53 -0.98 -16.38
C THR A 55 3.81 -1.82 -15.14
N PHE A 56 3.21 -1.44 -14.02
CA PHE A 56 3.36 -2.20 -12.78
C PHE A 56 2.64 -3.56 -12.85
N LEU A 57 1.83 -3.82 -13.89
CA LEU A 57 1.28 -5.15 -14.18
C LEU A 57 2.37 -6.22 -14.33
N HIS A 58 3.56 -5.89 -14.84
CA HIS A 58 4.68 -6.83 -14.88
C HIS A 58 5.10 -7.34 -13.49
N VAL A 59 4.81 -6.58 -12.43
CA VAL A 59 5.09 -6.96 -11.04
C VAL A 59 3.86 -7.58 -10.37
N CYS A 60 2.67 -6.98 -10.54
CA CYS A 60 1.44 -7.44 -9.87
C CYS A 60 0.81 -8.69 -10.51
N LYS A 61 0.96 -8.83 -11.83
CA LYS A 61 0.49 -9.96 -12.66
C LYS A 61 1.64 -10.51 -13.52
N PRO A 62 2.72 -11.00 -12.90
CA PRO A 62 3.94 -11.43 -13.60
C PRO A 62 3.71 -12.60 -14.58
N GLU A 63 2.59 -13.32 -14.45
CA GLU A 63 2.19 -14.40 -15.36
C GLU A 63 2.02 -13.92 -16.82
N ILE A 64 1.79 -12.62 -17.05
CA ILE A 64 1.64 -12.06 -18.42
C ILE A 64 2.94 -12.13 -19.24
N ASP A 65 4.09 -12.22 -18.57
CA ASP A 65 5.43 -12.29 -19.17
C ASP A 65 5.93 -13.74 -19.36
N LEU A 66 5.07 -14.72 -19.10
CA LEU A 66 5.37 -16.14 -19.20
C LEU A 66 4.52 -16.80 -20.29
N ASP A 67 4.88 -18.05 -20.62
CA ASP A 67 4.05 -18.87 -21.50
C ASP A 67 2.69 -19.13 -20.81
N SER A 68 1.60 -18.99 -21.57
CA SER A 68 0.23 -19.22 -21.08
C SER A 68 -0.02 -20.65 -20.58
N SER A 69 0.87 -21.61 -20.91
CA SER A 69 0.80 -22.97 -20.37
C SER A 69 1.31 -23.09 -18.93
N ILE A 70 1.99 -22.07 -18.39
CA ILE A 70 2.53 -22.08 -17.03
C ILE A 70 1.39 -21.77 -16.05
N ASP A 71 1.26 -22.60 -15.01
CA ASP A 71 0.28 -22.40 -13.96
C ASP A 71 0.54 -21.08 -13.22
N HIS A 72 -0.52 -20.34 -12.89
CA HIS A 72 -0.42 -19.03 -12.25
C HIS A 72 0.25 -19.09 -10.86
N TYR A 73 0.32 -20.25 -10.23
CA TYR A 73 0.93 -20.46 -8.93
C TYR A 73 2.30 -21.16 -9.01
N ASP A 74 2.85 -21.34 -10.21
CA ASP A 74 4.19 -21.89 -10.42
C ASP A 74 5.27 -20.96 -9.86
N ASP A 75 6.36 -21.54 -9.33
CA ASP A 75 7.51 -20.83 -8.77
C ASP A 75 8.09 -19.78 -9.75
N LYS A 76 8.02 -20.06 -11.05
CA LYS A 76 8.47 -19.15 -12.11
C LYS A 76 7.70 -17.84 -12.13
N VAL A 77 6.42 -17.85 -11.78
CA VAL A 77 5.55 -16.65 -11.75
C VAL A 77 6.06 -15.68 -10.68
N TYR A 78 6.35 -16.18 -9.48
CA TYR A 78 6.89 -15.37 -8.39
C TYR A 78 8.32 -14.88 -8.67
N ALA A 79 9.17 -15.76 -9.22
CA ALA A 79 10.51 -15.37 -9.64
C ALA A 79 10.48 -14.26 -10.71
N LYS A 80 9.51 -14.31 -11.63
CA LYS A 80 9.30 -13.28 -12.65
C LYS A 80 8.89 -11.94 -12.05
N ALA A 81 8.02 -11.91 -11.03
CA ALA A 81 7.71 -10.67 -10.31
C ALA A 81 8.96 -10.03 -9.70
N VAL A 82 9.83 -10.83 -9.07
CA VAL A 82 11.09 -10.36 -8.46
C VAL A 82 12.04 -9.82 -9.53
N GLU A 83 12.19 -10.54 -10.65
CA GLU A 83 12.98 -10.11 -11.81
C GLU A 83 12.50 -8.76 -12.35
N ASN A 84 11.20 -8.64 -12.61
CA ASN A 84 10.58 -7.43 -13.14
C ASN A 84 10.72 -6.25 -12.16
N TRP A 85 10.53 -6.49 -10.87
CA TRP A 85 10.73 -5.45 -9.86
C TRP A 85 12.18 -4.96 -9.80
N ASN A 86 13.14 -5.89 -9.85
CA ASN A 86 14.56 -5.54 -9.88
C ASN A 86 14.94 -4.79 -11.16
N ARG A 87 14.35 -5.16 -12.31
CA ARG A 87 14.52 -4.42 -13.56
C ARG A 87 14.04 -2.98 -13.42
N LEU A 88 12.80 -2.75 -12.97
CA LEU A 88 12.23 -1.41 -12.80
C LEU A 88 13.01 -0.52 -11.81
N LYS A 89 13.69 -1.11 -10.82
CA LYS A 89 14.61 -0.37 -9.94
C LYS A 89 15.94 -0.05 -10.62
N SER A 90 16.52 -1.02 -11.32
CA SER A 90 17.86 -0.91 -11.91
C SER A 90 17.91 -0.05 -13.18
N ASP A 91 16.83 -0.02 -13.97
CA ASP A 91 16.69 0.87 -15.12
C ASP A 91 16.32 2.32 -14.72
N GLY A 92 16.10 2.55 -13.41
CA GLY A 92 15.77 3.85 -12.85
C GLY A 92 14.32 4.28 -13.08
N THR A 93 13.42 3.37 -13.47
CA THR A 93 11.98 3.65 -13.50
C THR A 93 11.47 3.98 -12.11
N PHE A 94 11.85 3.18 -11.11
CA PHE A 94 11.58 3.44 -9.69
C PHE A 94 12.83 3.90 -8.95
N LEU A 95 12.66 4.90 -8.09
CA LEU A 95 13.69 5.39 -7.18
C LEU A 95 13.19 5.29 -5.74
N GLN A 96 14.10 4.92 -4.83
CA GLN A 96 13.81 4.93 -3.40
C GLN A 96 14.08 6.31 -2.79
N ASP A 97 13.16 6.80 -1.97
CA ASP A 97 13.39 8.00 -1.18
C ASP A 97 14.56 7.82 -0.21
N LYS A 98 15.37 8.88 -0.05
CA LYS A 98 16.58 8.85 0.79
C LYS A 98 16.22 8.75 2.29
N ASN A 99 15.19 9.47 2.69
CA ASN A 99 14.69 9.56 4.07
C ASN A 99 13.30 8.91 4.17
N PRO A 100 12.90 8.43 5.36
CA PRO A 100 11.52 8.01 5.58
C PRO A 100 10.55 9.17 5.34
N CYS A 101 9.54 8.95 4.51
CA CYS A 101 8.50 9.92 4.20
C CYS A 101 7.11 9.33 4.51
N MET A 102 6.13 10.20 4.62
CA MET A 102 4.73 9.86 4.36
C MET A 102 4.33 10.48 3.01
N TYR A 103 3.16 10.13 2.49
CA TYR A 103 2.72 10.67 1.22
C TYR A 103 1.25 11.05 1.28
N ALA A 104 0.84 12.02 0.46
CA ALA A 104 -0.56 12.27 0.20
C ALA A 104 -0.88 11.76 -1.20
N TYR A 105 -2.04 11.15 -1.35
CA TYR A 105 -2.53 10.67 -2.63
C TYR A 105 -3.98 11.11 -2.81
N ARG A 106 -4.31 11.63 -3.99
CA ARG A 106 -5.64 12.08 -4.35
C ARG A 106 -6.12 11.40 -5.61
N GLN A 107 -7.37 10.96 -5.58
CA GLN A 107 -8.13 10.57 -6.76
C GLN A 107 -9.29 11.54 -6.97
N ILE A 108 -9.51 11.96 -8.22
CA ILE A 108 -10.73 12.69 -8.60
C ILE A 108 -11.48 11.87 -9.65
N MET A 109 -12.70 11.49 -9.30
CA MET A 109 -13.59 10.72 -10.16
C MET A 109 -15.00 11.32 -10.08
N ASN A 110 -15.65 11.55 -11.22
CA ASN A 110 -17.00 12.13 -11.29
C ASN A 110 -17.16 13.44 -10.50
N GLY A 111 -16.12 14.29 -10.50
CA GLY A 111 -16.11 15.57 -9.78
C GLY A 111 -15.93 15.46 -8.26
N HIS A 112 -15.78 14.26 -7.71
CA HIS A 112 -15.52 14.02 -6.29
C HIS A 112 -14.02 13.75 -6.06
N ALA A 113 -13.42 14.49 -5.13
CA ALA A 113 -12.04 14.33 -4.73
C ALA A 113 -11.93 13.53 -3.43
N GLN A 114 -11.09 12.49 -3.43
CA GLN A 114 -10.73 11.70 -2.26
C GLN A 114 -9.24 11.87 -2.00
N ILE A 115 -8.88 12.28 -0.78
CA ILE A 115 -7.48 12.49 -0.36
C ILE A 115 -7.17 11.49 0.74
N GLY A 116 -6.08 10.76 0.59
CA GLY A 116 -5.59 9.78 1.55
C GLY A 116 -4.16 10.07 1.99
N LEU A 117 -3.86 9.73 3.25
CA LEU A 117 -2.51 9.60 3.78
C LEU A 117 -1.97 8.21 3.45
N VAL A 118 -0.78 8.14 2.87
CA VAL A 118 -0.05 6.89 2.61
C VAL A 118 1.09 6.78 3.62
N ALA A 119 1.03 5.74 4.45
CA ALA A 119 2.01 5.42 5.48
C ALA A 119 2.03 3.90 5.73
N ASN A 120 3.04 3.40 6.44
CA ASN A 120 3.03 2.03 6.91
C ASN A 120 2.07 1.91 8.09
N SER A 121 1.09 1.01 8.02
CA SER A 121 0.24 0.63 9.16
C SER A 121 0.87 -0.54 9.91
N SER A 122 0.77 -0.53 11.23
CA SER A 122 1.30 -1.60 12.08
C SER A 122 0.58 -2.94 11.86
N ILE A 123 1.34 -4.03 11.70
CA ILE A 123 0.76 -5.39 11.66
C ILE A 123 0.24 -5.83 13.03
N GLU A 124 0.77 -5.28 14.11
CA GLU A 124 0.24 -5.54 15.46
C GLU A 124 -1.18 -5.00 15.59
N ASP A 125 -1.50 -3.90 14.90
CA ASP A 125 -2.85 -3.35 14.91
C ASP A 125 -3.85 -4.31 14.23
N TYR A 126 -3.40 -5.10 13.25
CA TYR A 126 -4.20 -6.14 12.63
C TYR A 126 -4.52 -7.30 13.58
N PHE A 127 -3.52 -7.74 14.36
CA PHE A 127 -3.65 -8.85 15.30
C PHE A 127 -4.37 -8.46 16.59
N ASN A 128 -4.26 -7.19 17.01
CA ASN A 128 -4.91 -6.66 18.21
C ASN A 128 -6.28 -6.02 17.93
N ASP A 129 -6.85 -6.24 16.75
CA ASP A 129 -8.14 -5.70 16.31
C ASP A 129 -8.25 -4.17 16.41
N VAL A 130 -7.14 -3.44 16.27
CA VAL A 130 -7.13 -1.99 16.06
C VAL A 130 -7.45 -1.68 14.60
N ILE A 131 -6.98 -2.49 13.65
CA ILE A 131 -7.50 -2.53 12.29
C ILE A 131 -8.76 -3.40 12.28
N LYS A 132 -9.92 -2.77 12.09
CA LYS A 132 -11.23 -3.41 12.08
C LYS A 132 -11.49 -4.07 10.72
N LYS A 133 -11.83 -5.35 10.80
CA LYS A 133 -12.19 -6.21 9.67
C LYS A 133 -13.71 -6.35 9.62
N HIS A 134 -14.28 -6.33 8.43
CA HIS A 134 -15.73 -6.49 8.21
C HIS A 134 -16.08 -7.58 7.18
N GLU A 135 -15.07 -8.30 6.68
CA GLU A 135 -15.22 -9.44 5.78
C GLU A 135 -14.24 -10.56 6.19
N TYR A 136 -14.62 -11.81 5.93
CA TYR A 136 -13.71 -12.96 6.00
C TYR A 136 -12.88 -13.06 4.74
N THR A 137 -11.62 -13.41 4.89
CA THR A 137 -10.72 -13.66 3.77
C THR A 137 -10.77 -15.13 3.33
N ARG A 138 -10.45 -15.39 2.06
CA ARG A 138 -10.40 -16.73 1.47
C ARG A 138 -8.95 -17.24 1.46
N PRO A 139 -8.66 -18.42 2.02
CA PRO A 139 -7.30 -18.92 2.17
C PRO A 139 -6.49 -19.00 0.86
N GLU A 140 -7.11 -19.42 -0.23
CA GLU A 140 -6.43 -19.55 -1.54
C GLU A 140 -5.90 -18.20 -2.05
N LYS A 141 -6.76 -17.18 -2.07
CA LYS A 141 -6.38 -15.81 -2.47
C LYS A 141 -5.32 -15.21 -1.55
N GLU A 142 -5.38 -15.54 -0.26
CA GLU A 142 -4.38 -15.09 0.71
C GLU A 142 -3.02 -15.74 0.48
N ASN A 143 -2.96 -17.06 0.25
CA ASN A 143 -1.70 -17.79 0.11
C ASN A 143 -0.89 -17.29 -1.08
N ASP A 144 -1.55 -17.07 -2.20
CA ASP A 144 -0.95 -16.47 -3.39
C ASP A 144 -0.36 -15.07 -3.09
N ARG A 145 -1.13 -14.19 -2.47
CA ARG A 145 -0.64 -12.84 -2.09
C ARG A 145 0.48 -12.87 -1.04
N ILE A 146 0.39 -13.78 -0.06
CA ILE A 146 1.45 -14.00 0.93
C ILE A 146 2.74 -14.38 0.23
N ARG A 147 2.68 -15.35 -0.69
CA ARG A 147 3.86 -15.81 -1.42
C ARG A 147 4.42 -14.69 -2.29
N HIS A 148 3.58 -13.98 -3.04
CA HIS A 148 3.98 -12.85 -3.88
C HIS A 148 4.70 -11.76 -3.07
N MET A 149 4.09 -11.27 -1.99
CA MET A 149 4.73 -10.27 -1.11
C MET A 149 6.01 -10.77 -0.46
N TYR A 150 6.04 -12.04 -0.02
CA TYR A 150 7.20 -12.62 0.64
C TYR A 150 8.39 -12.73 -0.33
N GLU A 151 8.18 -13.23 -1.55
CA GLU A 151 9.25 -13.30 -2.56
C GLU A 151 9.69 -11.90 -3.02
N LEU A 152 8.73 -10.98 -3.19
CA LEU A 152 8.99 -9.62 -3.65
C LEU A 152 9.67 -8.73 -2.60
N GLN A 153 9.52 -9.06 -1.31
CA GLN A 153 9.95 -8.24 -0.17
C GLN A 153 9.36 -6.81 -0.24
N CYS A 154 8.13 -6.71 -0.71
CA CYS A 154 7.43 -5.45 -0.96
C CYS A 154 5.92 -5.65 -0.82
N GLN A 155 5.19 -4.61 -0.39
CA GLN A 155 3.75 -4.52 -0.59
C GLN A 155 3.49 -3.80 -1.92
N PRO A 156 3.11 -4.52 -2.99
CA PRO A 156 2.95 -3.90 -4.31
C PRO A 156 1.68 -3.05 -4.41
N GLU A 157 0.67 -3.30 -3.57
CA GLU A 157 -0.64 -2.66 -3.70
C GLU A 157 -1.13 -2.12 -2.34
N PRO A 158 -1.38 -0.80 -2.21
CA PRO A 158 -1.86 -0.21 -0.97
C PRO A 158 -3.21 -0.76 -0.49
N VAL A 159 -3.38 -0.88 0.82
CA VAL A 159 -4.67 -1.17 1.46
C VAL A 159 -5.39 0.13 1.74
N PHE A 160 -6.69 0.20 1.45
CA PHE A 160 -7.48 1.37 1.77
C PHE A 160 -8.08 1.24 3.18
N LEU A 161 -7.58 2.06 4.10
CA LEU A 161 -8.08 2.17 5.46
C LEU A 161 -8.81 3.51 5.65
N THR A 162 -9.89 3.49 6.42
CA THR A 162 -10.58 4.70 6.91
C THR A 162 -10.42 4.83 8.42
N TYR A 163 -10.59 6.04 8.95
CA TYR A 163 -10.48 6.35 10.37
C TYR A 163 -11.46 7.47 10.75
N PRO A 164 -11.79 7.65 12.04
CA PRO A 164 -12.64 8.77 12.47
C PRO A 164 -12.03 10.12 12.12
N ASP A 165 -12.86 11.08 11.70
CA ASP A 165 -12.40 12.42 11.31
C ASP A 165 -11.60 13.11 12.43
N VAL A 166 -10.50 13.75 12.05
CA VAL A 166 -9.65 14.55 12.95
C VAL A 166 -9.33 15.87 12.26
N ALA A 167 -9.98 16.95 12.70
CA ALA A 167 -9.90 18.26 12.05
C ALA A 167 -8.46 18.79 11.90
N GLU A 168 -7.59 18.52 12.89
CA GLU A 168 -6.17 18.88 12.82
C GLU A 168 -5.45 18.15 11.68
N LEU A 169 -5.73 16.86 11.49
CA LEU A 169 -5.16 16.08 10.39
C LEU A 169 -5.70 16.55 9.04
N ASP A 170 -6.98 16.90 8.97
CA ASP A 170 -7.58 17.47 7.75
C ASP A 170 -6.92 18.79 7.36
N GLU A 171 -6.67 19.68 8.32
CA GLU A 171 -5.93 20.94 8.10
C GLU A 171 -4.52 20.68 7.59
N MET A 172 -3.80 19.73 8.20
CA MET A 172 -2.46 19.34 7.76
C MET A 172 -2.47 18.80 6.33
N MET A 173 -3.41 17.92 6.00
CA MET A 173 -3.54 17.35 4.65
C MET A 173 -3.91 18.40 3.61
N ASN A 174 -4.79 19.35 3.95
CA ASN A 174 -5.09 20.52 3.12
C ASN A 174 -3.83 21.36 2.84
N GLY A 175 -2.99 21.56 3.86
CA GLY A 175 -1.69 22.21 3.71
C GLY A 175 -0.75 21.46 2.76
N VAL A 176 -0.72 20.13 2.82
CA VAL A 176 0.08 19.30 1.91
C VAL A 176 -0.40 19.43 0.46
N VAL A 177 -1.70 19.26 0.21
CA VAL A 177 -2.25 19.25 -1.17
C VAL A 177 -2.31 20.64 -1.81
N SER A 178 -2.09 21.72 -1.03
CA SER A 178 -1.94 23.09 -1.55
C SER A 178 -0.58 23.35 -2.21
N LYS A 179 0.40 22.46 -1.99
CA LYS A 179 1.75 22.54 -2.59
C LYS A 179 1.79 21.87 -3.96
N ASN A 180 2.90 22.08 -4.69
CA ASN A 180 3.12 21.41 -5.96
C ASN A 180 3.22 19.89 -5.78
N PRO A 181 2.43 19.09 -6.52
CA PRO A 181 2.53 17.65 -6.50
C PRO A 181 3.78 17.14 -7.23
N VAL A 182 4.16 15.90 -6.94
CA VAL A 182 5.19 15.18 -7.69
C VAL A 182 4.61 14.56 -8.96
N TYR A 183 3.37 14.07 -8.89
CA TYR A 183 2.62 13.56 -10.03
C TYR A 183 1.24 14.23 -10.08
N ASP A 184 0.79 14.61 -11.26
CA ASP A 184 -0.59 15.02 -11.51
C ASP A 184 -0.97 14.66 -12.95
N PHE A 185 -1.78 13.62 -13.12
CA PHE A 185 -2.15 13.11 -14.44
C PHE A 185 -3.54 12.46 -14.44
N ASN A 186 -4.14 12.33 -15.62
CA ASN A 186 -5.35 11.54 -15.83
C ASN A 186 -4.98 10.15 -16.36
N ALA A 187 -5.52 9.10 -15.75
CA ALA A 187 -5.44 7.75 -16.28
C ALA A 187 -6.43 7.57 -17.46
N GLU A 188 -6.29 6.46 -18.19
CA GLU A 188 -7.12 6.16 -19.38
C GLU A 188 -8.61 6.02 -19.06
N ASP A 189 -8.94 5.65 -17.81
CA ASP A 189 -10.31 5.55 -17.30
C ASP A 189 -10.91 6.92 -16.91
N GLY A 190 -10.16 8.01 -17.07
CA GLY A 190 -10.60 9.38 -16.77
C GLY A 190 -10.47 9.77 -15.29
N ILE A 191 -9.89 8.92 -14.45
CA ILE A 191 -9.60 9.26 -13.05
C ILE A 191 -8.33 10.13 -13.00
N GLN A 192 -8.42 11.27 -12.31
CA GLN A 192 -7.24 12.09 -12.03
C GLN A 192 -6.51 11.54 -10.81
N HIS A 193 -5.20 11.36 -10.93
CA HIS A 193 -4.31 10.91 -9.88
C HIS A 193 -3.31 12.02 -9.55
N THR A 194 -3.27 12.42 -8.29
CA THR A 194 -2.30 13.41 -7.81
C THR A 194 -1.58 12.89 -6.57
N PHE A 195 -0.27 13.12 -6.48
CA PHE A 195 0.57 12.56 -5.42
C PHE A 195 1.58 13.58 -4.89
N TRP A 196 1.76 13.61 -3.57
CA TRP A 196 2.70 14.49 -2.88
C TRP A 196 3.58 13.70 -1.92
N VAL A 197 4.80 14.18 -1.74
CA VAL A 197 5.73 13.66 -0.73
C VAL A 197 5.68 14.55 0.50
N ILE A 198 5.56 13.94 1.67
CA ILE A 198 5.67 14.59 2.99
C ILE A 198 7.01 14.15 3.58
N ASP A 199 8.03 15.00 3.46
CA ASP A 199 9.41 14.74 3.89
C ASP A 199 9.87 15.62 5.06
N ASN A 200 9.02 16.53 5.52
CA ASN A 200 9.28 17.34 6.71
C ASN A 200 9.10 16.49 7.99
N ALA A 201 10.19 16.28 8.72
CA ALA A 201 10.21 15.43 9.91
C ALA A 201 9.21 15.85 11.00
N GLU A 202 9.05 17.15 11.26
CA GLU A 202 8.09 17.66 12.24
C GLU A 202 6.64 17.38 11.84
N THR A 203 6.31 17.52 10.55
CA THR A 203 4.99 17.19 10.00
C THR A 203 4.70 15.71 10.13
N ILE A 204 5.67 14.85 9.78
CA ILE A 204 5.57 13.39 9.90
C ILE A 204 5.34 12.98 11.36
N GLU A 205 6.12 13.56 12.29
CA GLU A 205 6.00 13.27 13.72
C GLU A 205 4.62 13.66 14.26
N LYS A 206 4.13 14.87 13.92
CA LYS A 206 2.79 15.33 14.30
C LYS A 206 1.69 14.40 13.79
N ILE A 207 1.74 14.01 12.51
CA ILE A 207 0.77 13.05 11.93
C ILE A 207 0.81 11.72 12.69
N ALA A 208 2.00 11.17 12.96
CA ALA A 208 2.14 9.92 13.70
C ALA A 208 1.60 10.02 15.13
N THR A 209 1.83 11.14 15.82
CA THR A 209 1.31 11.42 17.16
C THR A 209 -0.21 11.50 17.16
N ILE A 210 -0.83 12.18 16.19
CA ILE A 210 -2.30 12.23 16.05
C ILE A 210 -2.89 10.82 15.98
N PHE A 211 -2.29 9.94 15.18
CA PHE A 211 -2.73 8.54 15.10
C PHE A 211 -2.63 7.81 16.44
N GLN A 212 -1.51 7.99 17.16
CA GLN A 212 -1.26 7.35 18.45
C GLN A 212 -2.11 7.90 19.61
N GLU A 213 -2.62 9.12 19.51
CA GLU A 213 -3.34 9.78 20.60
C GLU A 213 -4.85 9.90 20.36
N GLN A 214 -5.27 10.05 19.10
CA GLN A 214 -6.65 10.41 18.75
C GLN A 214 -7.38 9.33 17.95
N ILE A 215 -6.66 8.40 17.29
CA ILE A 215 -7.27 7.41 16.40
C ILE A 215 -7.30 6.04 17.06
N PRO A 216 -8.45 5.60 17.62
CA PRO A 216 -8.53 4.34 18.37
C PRO A 216 -8.54 3.10 17.48
N PHE A 217 -8.87 3.25 16.20
CA PHE A 217 -8.93 2.17 15.23
C PHE A 217 -8.99 2.73 13.81
N THR A 218 -8.65 1.88 12.86
CA THR A 218 -8.91 2.07 11.43
C THR A 218 -9.86 0.98 10.94
N TYR A 219 -10.56 1.20 9.84
CA TYR A 219 -11.40 0.19 9.19
C TYR A 219 -10.84 -0.11 7.82
N ILE A 220 -10.76 -1.40 7.48
CA ILE A 220 -10.49 -1.79 6.10
C ILE A 220 -11.70 -1.38 5.27
N ALA A 221 -11.52 -0.47 4.31
CA ALA A 221 -12.52 -0.14 3.30
C ALA A 221 -12.33 -1.00 2.05
N ASP A 222 -11.07 -1.26 1.67
CA ASP A 222 -10.69 -2.18 0.60
C ASP A 222 -9.34 -2.86 0.91
N GLY A 223 -9.19 -4.11 0.48
CA GLY A 223 -7.94 -4.86 0.59
C GLY A 223 -7.82 -5.79 1.80
N HIS A 224 -8.89 -6.49 2.20
CA HIS A 224 -8.86 -7.44 3.33
C HIS A 224 -7.85 -8.57 3.13
N HIS A 225 -7.79 -9.17 1.93
CA HIS A 225 -6.81 -10.20 1.60
C HIS A 225 -5.37 -9.65 1.65
N ARG A 226 -5.16 -8.43 1.17
CA ARG A 226 -3.87 -7.74 1.22
C ARG A 226 -3.46 -7.47 2.67
N SER A 227 -4.38 -6.99 3.50
CA SER A 227 -4.13 -6.76 4.94
C SER A 227 -3.77 -8.04 5.69
N ALA A 228 -4.57 -9.10 5.49
CA ALA A 228 -4.32 -10.40 6.10
C ALA A 228 -2.98 -11.00 5.64
N GLY A 229 -2.70 -10.90 4.33
CA GLY A 229 -1.45 -11.36 3.75
C GLY A 229 -0.26 -10.60 4.31
N SER A 230 -0.28 -9.26 4.33
CA SER A 230 0.81 -8.44 4.86
C SER A 230 1.07 -8.71 6.34
N ALA A 231 0.01 -8.89 7.14
CA ALA A 231 0.17 -9.22 8.56
C ALA A 231 0.83 -10.59 8.76
N LYS A 232 0.44 -11.61 7.97
CA LYS A 232 1.02 -12.95 8.01
C LYS A 232 2.48 -12.97 7.52
N VAL A 233 2.77 -12.27 6.42
CA VAL A 233 4.13 -12.10 5.87
C VAL A 233 5.02 -11.40 6.90
N GLY A 234 4.57 -10.29 7.47
CA GLY A 234 5.32 -9.55 8.48
C GLY A 234 5.61 -10.39 9.73
N LYS A 235 4.62 -11.15 10.22
CA LYS A 235 4.80 -12.07 11.36
C LYS A 235 5.81 -13.18 11.06
N ARG A 236 5.75 -13.75 9.85
CA ARG A 236 6.71 -14.75 9.39
C ARG A 236 8.13 -14.16 9.34
N MET A 237 8.29 -13.01 8.69
CA MET A 237 9.58 -12.32 8.58
C MET A 237 10.17 -11.95 9.94
N ALA A 238 9.34 -11.52 10.89
CA ALA A 238 9.78 -11.25 12.26
C ALA A 238 10.25 -12.52 12.99
N SER A 239 9.57 -13.66 12.77
CA SER A 239 10.01 -14.94 13.36
C SER A 239 11.31 -15.47 12.74
N GLU A 240 11.56 -15.17 11.47
CA GLU A 240 12.78 -15.53 10.74
C GLU A 240 13.95 -14.56 11.04
N ASN A 241 13.65 -13.35 11.53
CA ASN A 241 14.62 -12.34 11.95
C ASN A 241 14.42 -11.96 13.43
N PRO A 242 14.86 -12.81 14.38
CA PRO A 242 14.60 -12.61 15.81
C PRO A 242 15.46 -11.50 16.47
N ASN A 243 16.37 -10.88 15.72
CA ASN A 243 17.29 -9.83 16.18
C ASN A 243 16.92 -8.46 15.57
#